data_AF-A0A2G8JUS4-F1
#
_entry.id   AF-A0A2G8JUS4-F1
#
_cell.length_a   1.000
_cell.length_b   1.000
_cell.length_c   1.000
_cell.angle_alpha   90.00
_cell.angle_beta   90.00
_cell.angle_gamma   90.00
#
_symmetry.space_group_name_H-M   'P 1'
#
loop_
_entity.id
_entity.type
_entity.pdbx_description
1 polymer ?
#
loop_
_entity_poly.entity_id
_entity_poly.type
_entity_poly.pdbx_seq_one_letter_code
_entity_poly.pdbx_strand_id
1 'polypeptide(L)'
;MERAEQFENYFSPINEIIEYKHIRFYKIDFLPYLHAIPEPKLDTKLQKLLTKFNSMPSEGETRVLLSHHAISDIMLHRHITIMQTLHPSYAFSGHSHDSGFVVHDLQKLMKFFNNIMNKPKQGNDVDPRGNIKMDEYKVPTCNYATGVPNTAYGVASIGTDGELHYALLWLPSRFRQLRCYMFYLIAVGLYTLWKWCRRRRQYR
;
A
#
# COMPACT_ATOMS: atom_id res chain seq x y z
N MET A 1 -15.93 -6.38 14.32
CA MET A 1 -15.29 -7.67 13.95
C MET A 1 -16.13 -8.42 12.92
N GLU A 2 -17.45 -8.42 13.04
CA GLU A 2 -18.39 -9.07 12.09
C GLU A 2 -18.14 -8.79 10.59
N ARG A 3 -17.83 -7.55 10.19
CA ARG A 3 -17.55 -7.22 8.77
C ARG A 3 -16.21 -7.76 8.25
N ALA A 4 -15.20 -7.88 9.11
CA ALA A 4 -13.90 -8.43 8.73
C ALA A 4 -14.01 -9.95 8.54
N GLU A 5 -14.75 -10.62 9.43
CA GLU A 5 -15.06 -12.05 9.32
C GLU A 5 -15.93 -12.34 8.08
N GLN A 6 -16.93 -11.50 7.79
CA GLN A 6 -17.70 -11.59 6.55
C GLN A 6 -16.80 -11.43 5.30
N PHE A 7 -15.85 -10.50 5.32
CA PHE A 7 -14.90 -10.35 4.22
C PHE A 7 -14.06 -11.62 4.03
N GLU A 8 -13.50 -12.18 5.10
CA GLU A 8 -12.73 -13.42 5.03
C GLU A 8 -13.55 -14.65 4.61
N ASN A 9 -14.88 -14.64 4.78
CA ASN A 9 -15.75 -15.71 4.30
C ASN A 9 -15.92 -15.71 2.77
N TYR A 10 -15.87 -14.54 2.13
CA TYR A 10 -16.04 -14.40 0.68
C TYR A 10 -14.71 -14.22 -0.06
N PHE A 11 -13.67 -13.80 0.64
CA PHE A 11 -12.34 -13.54 0.12
C PHE A 11 -11.30 -14.36 0.88
N SER A 12 -10.02 -14.03 0.69
CA SER A 12 -8.92 -14.72 1.36
C SER A 12 -8.62 -14.11 2.74
N PRO A 13 -8.11 -14.89 3.72
CA PRO A 13 -7.77 -14.40 5.05
C PRO A 13 -6.96 -13.10 5.04
N ILE A 14 -7.18 -12.22 6.01
CA ILE A 14 -6.53 -10.91 6.07
C ILE A 14 -5.01 -11.05 6.22
N ASN A 15 -4.56 -12.06 6.98
CA ASN A 15 -3.16 -12.39 7.15
C ASN A 15 -2.88 -13.80 6.63
N GLU A 16 -2.11 -13.90 5.55
CA GLU A 16 -1.87 -15.16 4.86
C GLU A 16 -0.53 -15.15 4.12
N ILE A 17 -0.06 -16.36 3.81
CA ILE A 17 1.05 -16.57 2.88
C ILE A 17 0.44 -17.14 1.61
N ILE A 18 0.77 -16.52 0.48
CA ILE A 18 0.42 -17.03 -0.85
C ILE A 18 1.72 -17.37 -1.55
N GLU A 19 1.86 -18.61 -1.97
CA GLU A 19 3.01 -19.08 -2.73
C GLU A 19 2.65 -19.24 -4.19
N TYR A 20 3.49 -18.71 -5.07
CA TYR A 20 3.32 -18.86 -6.50
C TYR A 20 4.69 -18.97 -7.17
N LYS A 21 5.02 -20.17 -7.66
CA LYS A 21 6.33 -20.48 -8.25
C LYS A 21 7.45 -20.16 -7.25
N HIS A 22 8.40 -19.31 -7.62
CA HIS A 22 9.53 -18.86 -6.79
C HIS A 22 9.21 -17.59 -5.97
N ILE A 23 7.94 -17.18 -5.91
CA ILE A 23 7.51 -15.94 -5.26
C ILE A 23 6.62 -16.28 -4.06
N ARG A 24 6.91 -15.66 -2.92
CA ARG A 24 6.11 -15.76 -1.70
C ARG A 24 5.56 -14.40 -1.33
N PHE A 25 4.25 -14.30 -1.23
CA PHE A 25 3.53 -13.11 -0.81
C PHE A 25 3.14 -13.22 0.66
N TYR A 26 3.54 -12.24 1.45
CA TYR A 26 3.12 -12.07 2.84
C TYR A 26 2.05 -11.00 2.90
N LYS A 27 0.79 -11.39 3.08
CA LYS A 27 -0.28 -10.43 3.31
C LYS A 27 -0.34 -10.13 4.80
N ILE A 28 -0.14 -8.86 5.16
CA ILE A 28 -0.17 -8.42 6.56
C ILE A 28 -1.06 -7.20 6.69
N ASP A 29 -1.98 -7.26 7.66
CA ASP A 29 -2.77 -6.11 8.05
C ASP A 29 -2.02 -5.27 9.09
N PHE A 30 -1.62 -4.07 8.66
CA PHE A 30 -0.97 -3.10 9.53
C PHE A 30 -1.93 -2.22 10.31
N LEU A 31 -3.23 -2.24 10.02
CA LEU A 31 -4.22 -1.38 10.67
C LEU A 31 -4.18 -1.45 12.21
N PRO A 32 -4.07 -2.64 12.85
CA PRO A 32 -3.99 -2.72 14.31
C PRO A 32 -2.73 -2.10 14.90
N TYR A 33 -1.69 -1.93 14.08
CA TYR A 33 -0.34 -1.53 14.48
C TYR A 33 -0.02 -0.06 14.15
N LEU A 34 -0.93 0.64 13.45
CA LEU A 34 -0.79 2.05 13.09
C LEU A 34 -0.87 2.93 14.32
N HIS A 35 0.19 3.72 14.56
CA HIS A 35 0.27 4.73 15.62
C HIS A 35 -0.14 4.26 17.03
N ALA A 36 -0.33 2.96 17.24
CA ALA A 36 -0.70 2.38 18.51
C ALA A 36 0.51 2.42 19.43
N ILE A 37 0.30 2.92 20.65
CA ILE A 37 1.27 2.84 21.74
C ILE A 37 1.75 1.38 21.83
N PRO A 38 3.06 1.13 22.03
CA PRO A 38 3.59 -0.22 22.18
C PRO A 38 2.79 -0.98 23.24
N GLU A 39 1.98 -1.95 22.81
CA GLU A 39 1.21 -2.80 23.69
C GLU A 39 1.80 -4.21 23.61
N PRO A 40 2.29 -4.78 24.73
CA PRO A 40 2.97 -6.07 24.72
C PRO A 40 2.17 -7.20 24.08
N LYS A 41 0.84 -7.20 24.25
CA LYS A 41 -0.06 -8.20 23.65
C LYS A 41 -0.06 -8.12 22.13
N LEU A 42 -0.11 -6.91 21.59
CA LEU A 42 -0.15 -6.66 20.15
C LEU A 42 1.19 -7.01 19.50
N ASP A 43 2.30 -6.64 20.14
CA ASP A 43 3.64 -6.97 19.67
C ASP A 43 3.89 -8.49 19.73
N THR A 44 3.41 -9.17 20.77
CA THR A 44 3.45 -10.64 20.85
C THR A 44 2.63 -11.29 19.75
N LYS A 45 1.46 -10.73 19.41
CA LYS A 45 0.62 -11.22 18.31
C LYS A 45 1.35 -11.06 16.96
N LEU A 46 1.98 -9.91 16.73
CA LEU A 46 2.78 -9.68 15.52
C LEU A 46 3.95 -10.66 15.45
N GLN A 47 4.71 -10.81 16.54
CA GLN A 47 5.84 -11.73 16.60
C GLN A 47 5.42 -13.17 16.30
N LYS A 48 4.30 -13.65 16.87
CA LYS A 48 3.75 -14.99 16.56
C LYS A 48 3.38 -15.16 15.09
N LEU A 49 2.86 -14.11 14.46
CA LEU A 49 2.54 -14.11 13.02
C LEU A 49 3.82 -14.17 12.19
N LEU A 50 4.81 -13.34 12.51
CA LEU A 50 6.08 -13.29 11.77
C LEU A 50 6.88 -14.59 11.92
N THR A 51 6.90 -15.21 13.10
CA THR A 51 7.57 -16.50 13.30
C THR A 51 6.86 -17.62 12.55
N LYS A 52 5.52 -17.63 12.53
CA LYS A 52 4.75 -18.54 11.66
C LYS A 52 5.11 -18.35 10.20
N PHE A 53 5.37 -17.11 9.76
CA PHE A 53 5.70 -16.82 8.38
C PHE A 53 7.14 -17.15 7.99
N ASN A 54 8.05 -17.13 8.96
CA ASN A 54 9.47 -17.42 8.76
C ASN A 54 9.84 -18.89 9.01
N SER A 55 8.92 -19.73 9.48
CA SER A 55 9.21 -21.15 9.76
C SER A 55 9.27 -22.05 8.52
N MET A 56 9.10 -21.49 7.32
CA MET A 56 9.17 -22.22 6.05
C MET A 56 10.53 -21.96 5.35
N PRO A 57 11.22 -23.00 4.84
CA PRO A 57 12.46 -22.83 4.09
C PRO A 57 12.23 -21.92 2.86
N SER A 58 13.22 -21.11 2.53
CA SER A 58 13.05 -19.93 1.66
C SER A 58 14.32 -19.58 0.89
N GLU A 59 15.18 -20.56 0.62
CA GLU A 59 16.37 -20.33 -0.21
C GLU A 59 15.94 -20.13 -1.67
N GLY A 60 16.31 -18.97 -2.23
CA GLY A 60 16.05 -18.63 -3.63
C GLY A 60 14.66 -18.06 -3.94
N GLU A 61 13.82 -17.80 -2.94
CA GLU A 61 12.48 -17.26 -3.15
C GLU A 61 12.43 -15.72 -3.07
N THR A 62 11.74 -15.08 -4.02
CA THR A 62 11.44 -13.64 -3.97
C THR A 62 10.33 -13.40 -2.96
N ARG A 63 10.62 -12.58 -1.94
CA ARG A 63 9.69 -12.29 -0.84
C ARG A 63 9.02 -10.95 -1.05
N VAL A 64 7.70 -10.96 -1.15
CA VAL A 64 6.88 -9.79 -1.42
C VAL A 64 5.93 -9.55 -0.25
N LEU A 65 6.01 -8.37 0.37
CA LEU A 65 5.08 -7.95 1.41
C LEU A 65 3.90 -7.21 0.78
N LEU A 66 2.68 -7.58 1.15
CA LEU A 66 1.45 -6.94 0.71
C LEU A 66 0.70 -6.38 1.92
N SER A 67 0.43 -5.08 1.92
CA SER A 67 -0.32 -4.43 2.98
C SER A 67 -1.17 -3.29 2.43
N HIS A 68 -2.26 -2.94 3.12
CA HIS A 68 -3.03 -1.75 2.73
C HIS A 68 -2.26 -0.47 3.05
N HIS A 69 -1.72 -0.37 4.27
CA HIS A 69 -0.89 0.74 4.73
C HIS A 69 0.59 0.48 4.43
N ALA A 70 1.39 1.55 4.32
CA ALA A 70 2.82 1.40 4.10
C ALA A 70 3.52 0.91 5.37
N ILE A 71 4.62 0.19 5.22
CA ILE A 71 5.43 -0.22 6.37
C ILE A 71 6.05 1.01 7.08
N SER A 72 6.18 2.12 6.36
CA SER A 72 6.59 3.40 6.94
C SER A 72 5.57 3.98 7.93
N ASP A 73 4.31 3.54 7.87
CA ASP A 73 3.22 4.15 8.64
C ASP A 73 3.09 3.53 10.05
N ILE A 74 3.73 2.37 10.28
CA ILE A 74 3.78 1.73 11.59
C ILE A 74 4.97 2.22 12.43
N MET A 75 4.94 1.93 13.73
CA MET A 75 6.03 2.24 14.66
C MET A 75 7.36 1.63 14.21
N LEU A 76 8.45 2.40 14.33
CA LEU A 76 9.79 2.05 13.85
C LEU A 76 10.31 0.69 14.36
N HIS A 77 10.05 0.33 15.62
CA HIS A 77 10.49 -0.96 16.16
C HIS A 77 9.78 -2.15 15.50
N ARG A 78 8.50 -2.01 15.12
CA ARG A 78 7.72 -3.04 14.41
C ARG A 78 8.20 -3.17 12.97
N HIS A 79 8.45 -2.04 12.32
CA HIS A 79 9.05 -1.99 10.98
C HIS A 79 10.38 -2.76 10.95
N ILE A 80 11.31 -2.44 11.86
CA ILE A 80 12.60 -3.14 12.00
C ILE A 80 12.38 -4.64 12.22
N THR A 81 11.46 -5.02 13.11
CA THR A 81 11.14 -6.42 13.41
C THR A 81 10.65 -7.18 12.16
N ILE A 82 9.76 -6.59 11.37
CA ILE A 82 9.23 -7.19 10.15
C ILE A 82 10.36 -7.40 9.14
N MET A 83 11.18 -6.37 8.90
CA MET A 83 12.32 -6.47 7.99
C MET A 83 13.32 -7.54 8.42
N GLN A 84 13.67 -7.60 9.72
CA GLN A 84 14.60 -8.58 10.28
C GLN A 84 14.08 -10.02 10.26
N THR A 85 12.76 -10.20 10.33
CA THR A 85 12.18 -11.54 10.43
C THR A 85 11.84 -12.10 9.05
N LEU A 86 11.25 -11.30 8.18
CA LEU A 86 10.79 -11.77 6.87
C LEU A 86 11.81 -11.56 5.75
N HIS A 87 12.78 -10.65 5.90
CA HIS A 87 13.72 -10.23 4.86
C HIS A 87 13.04 -10.03 3.48
N PRO A 88 11.97 -9.21 3.39
CA PRO A 88 11.27 -8.97 2.13
C PRO A 88 12.18 -8.25 1.13
N SER A 89 12.11 -8.65 -0.14
CA SER A 89 12.78 -7.94 -1.25
C SER A 89 11.94 -6.75 -1.70
N TYR A 90 10.61 -6.93 -1.76
CA TYR A 90 9.66 -5.94 -2.24
C TYR A 90 8.49 -5.78 -1.28
N ALA A 91 7.90 -4.60 -1.24
CA ALA A 91 6.62 -4.34 -0.58
C ALA A 91 5.69 -3.55 -1.49
N PHE A 92 4.40 -3.87 -1.43
CA PHE A 92 3.35 -3.08 -2.07
C PHE A 92 2.39 -2.58 -1.01
N SER A 93 2.20 -1.27 -0.98
CA SER A 93 1.24 -0.60 -0.12
C SER A 93 0.27 0.25 -0.93
N GLY A 94 -0.94 0.41 -0.43
CA GLY A 94 -1.92 1.35 -0.98
C GLY A 94 -2.10 2.51 -0.01
N HIS A 95 -3.34 2.72 0.41
CA HIS A 95 -3.82 3.70 1.38
C HIS A 95 -3.58 5.17 0.99
N SER A 96 -2.33 5.55 0.78
CA SER A 96 -1.97 6.82 0.16
C SER A 96 -2.53 6.84 -1.25
N HIS A 97 -3.40 7.80 -1.55
CA HIS A 97 -3.99 7.97 -2.87
C HIS A 97 -2.99 8.50 -3.92
N ASP A 98 -1.69 8.47 -3.59
CA ASP A 98 -0.59 8.93 -4.40
C ASP A 98 0.32 7.74 -4.76
N SER A 99 0.98 7.83 -5.91
CA SER A 99 2.01 6.87 -6.29
C SER A 99 3.37 7.27 -5.70
N GLY A 100 4.12 6.32 -5.18
CA GLY A 100 5.43 6.58 -4.60
C GLY A 100 6.35 5.36 -4.58
N PHE A 101 7.63 5.61 -4.37
CA PHE A 101 8.65 4.58 -4.25
C PHE A 101 9.56 4.93 -3.07
N VAL A 102 9.75 3.97 -2.15
CA VAL A 102 10.56 4.15 -0.95
C VAL A 102 11.49 2.97 -0.80
N VAL A 103 12.78 3.23 -0.65
CA VAL A 103 13.78 2.20 -0.35
C VAL A 103 14.03 2.19 1.15
N HIS A 104 13.77 1.04 1.78
CA HIS A 104 14.00 0.82 3.19
C HIS A 104 15.32 0.10 3.39
N ASP A 105 16.20 0.67 4.20
CA ASP A 105 17.50 0.13 4.54
C ASP A 105 17.51 -0.20 6.04
N LEU A 106 17.57 -1.49 6.35
CA LEU A 106 17.47 -1.97 7.72
C LEU A 106 18.58 -1.40 8.60
N GLN A 107 19.81 -1.29 8.09
CA GLN A 107 20.94 -0.77 8.86
C GLN A 107 20.74 0.70 9.21
N LYS A 108 20.22 1.50 8.27
CA LYS A 108 19.89 2.91 8.54
C LYS A 108 18.78 3.02 9.57
N LEU A 109 17.73 2.20 9.47
CA LEU A 109 16.62 2.19 10.43
C LEU A 109 17.09 1.81 11.84
N MET A 110 17.92 0.77 11.96
CA MET A 110 18.48 0.35 13.26
C MET A 110 19.40 1.41 13.86
N LYS A 111 20.28 2.02 13.06
CA LYS A 111 21.14 3.14 13.51
C LYS A 111 20.31 4.31 14.03
N PHE A 112 19.26 4.68 13.30
CA PHE A 112 18.35 5.74 13.71
C PHE A 112 17.60 5.38 15.00
N PHE A 113 17.07 4.16 15.11
CA PHE A 113 16.39 3.68 16.32
C PHE A 113 17.31 3.67 17.55
N ASN A 114 18.54 3.16 17.41
CA ASN A 114 19.52 3.12 18.50
C ASN A 114 19.93 4.54 18.95
N ASN A 115 20.03 5.48 18.00
CA ASN A 115 20.30 6.88 18.31
C ASN A 115 19.17 7.53 19.11
N ILE A 116 17.91 7.26 18.76
CA ILE A 116 16.74 7.76 19.52
C ILE A 116 16.68 7.16 20.92
N MET A 117 16.97 5.86 21.03
CA MET A 117 16.85 5.13 22.30
C MET A 117 18.04 5.36 23.24
N ASN A 118 19.02 6.20 22.87
CA ASN A 118 20.28 6.42 23.61
C ASN A 118 20.95 5.11 24.06
N LYS A 119 20.83 4.05 23.25
CA LYS A 119 21.48 2.78 23.58
C LYS A 119 22.99 2.96 23.38
N PRO A 120 23.84 2.54 24.33
CA PRO A 120 25.28 2.59 24.15
C PRO A 120 25.63 1.81 22.89
N LYS A 121 26.51 2.39 22.05
CA LYS A 121 27.05 1.71 20.86
C LYS A 121 27.72 0.44 21.35
N GLN A 122 27.06 -0.71 21.25
CA GLN A 122 27.75 -1.99 21.49
C GLN A 122 28.80 -2.11 20.39
N GLY A 123 30.05 -2.20 20.82
CA GLY A 123 31.18 -2.34 19.92
C GLY A 123 30.99 -3.58 19.06
N ASN A 124 31.10 -3.39 17.74
CA ASN A 124 31.00 -4.42 16.70
C ASN A 124 29.59 -4.96 16.37
N ASP A 125 28.55 -4.11 16.40
CA ASP A 125 27.25 -4.39 15.77
C ASP A 125 27.32 -4.36 14.22
N VAL A 126 28.25 -5.11 13.63
CA VAL A 126 28.09 -5.55 12.24
C VAL A 126 27.06 -6.67 12.31
N ASP A 127 25.81 -6.37 11.99
CA ASP A 127 24.78 -7.38 11.83
C ASP A 127 25.33 -8.46 10.87
N PRO A 128 25.46 -9.74 11.31
CA PRO A 128 26.02 -10.80 10.48
C PRO A 128 25.13 -11.14 9.26
N ARG A 129 23.93 -10.58 9.21
CA ARG A 129 23.02 -10.63 8.06
C ARG A 129 23.28 -9.37 7.24
N GLY A 130 23.67 -9.53 5.98
CA GLY A 130 24.13 -8.45 5.09
C GLY A 130 23.17 -7.26 4.95
N ASN A 131 23.50 -6.32 4.05
CA ASN A 131 22.69 -5.11 3.86
C ASN A 131 21.27 -5.44 3.33
N ILE A 132 20.32 -5.69 4.24
CA ILE A 132 18.92 -5.98 3.92
C ILE A 132 18.25 -4.68 3.49
N LYS A 133 17.90 -4.64 2.21
CA LYS A 133 17.12 -3.57 1.60
C LYS A 133 15.79 -4.11 1.11
N MET A 134 14.77 -3.29 1.21
CA MET A 134 13.44 -3.59 0.71
C MET A 134 12.91 -2.39 -0.09
N ASP A 135 12.42 -2.68 -1.28
CA ASP A 135 11.84 -1.69 -2.17
C ASP A 135 10.31 -1.67 -1.98
N GLU A 136 9.77 -0.56 -1.47
CA GLU A 136 8.33 -0.38 -1.27
C GLU A 136 7.71 0.50 -2.36
N TYR A 137 6.72 -0.05 -3.05
CA TYR A 137 5.93 0.63 -4.06
C TYR A 137 4.56 1.01 -3.48
N LYS A 138 4.29 2.31 -3.42
CA LYS A 138 2.97 2.85 -3.08
C LYS A 138 2.11 2.87 -4.34
N VAL A 139 1.14 1.97 -4.37
CA VAL A 139 0.20 1.75 -5.46
C VAL A 139 -0.93 2.78 -5.35
N PRO A 140 -1.13 3.63 -6.37
CA PRO A 140 -2.18 4.64 -6.33
C PRO A 140 -3.57 3.99 -6.35
N THR A 141 -4.58 4.75 -5.95
CA THR A 141 -5.96 4.28 -5.99
C THR A 141 -6.47 4.14 -7.43
N CYS A 142 -7.18 3.04 -7.68
CA CYS A 142 -7.94 2.82 -8.92
C CYS A 142 -9.43 3.23 -8.76
N ASN A 143 -9.86 3.60 -7.55
CA ASN A 143 -11.25 3.93 -7.28
C ASN A 143 -11.56 5.40 -7.54
N TYR A 144 -12.48 5.67 -8.47
CA TYR A 144 -12.93 7.01 -8.82
C TYR A 144 -13.73 7.73 -7.73
N ALA A 145 -14.37 6.99 -6.82
CA ALA A 145 -15.17 7.58 -5.75
C ALA A 145 -14.31 8.37 -4.73
N THR A 146 -12.98 8.22 -4.78
CA THR A 146 -12.04 8.89 -3.89
C THR A 146 -11.77 10.36 -4.26
N GLY A 147 -12.26 10.84 -5.42
CA GLY A 147 -12.15 12.24 -5.81
C GLY A 147 -10.75 12.66 -6.31
N VAL A 148 -9.86 11.70 -6.57
CA VAL A 148 -8.47 11.95 -6.95
C VAL A 148 -8.35 12.13 -8.46
N PRO A 149 -7.72 13.21 -8.98
CA PRO A 149 -7.73 13.55 -10.39
C PRO A 149 -6.97 12.58 -11.29
N ASN A 150 -5.90 11.99 -10.76
CA ASN A 150 -5.03 11.05 -11.44
C ASN A 150 -5.17 9.69 -10.77
N THR A 151 -5.70 8.72 -11.50
CA THR A 151 -5.84 7.33 -11.04
C THR A 151 -5.00 6.45 -11.95
N ALA A 152 -4.43 5.37 -11.41
CA ALA A 152 -3.64 4.43 -12.18
C ALA A 152 -3.85 2.99 -11.68
N TYR A 153 -3.63 2.02 -12.56
CA TYR A 153 -3.41 0.64 -12.15
C TYR A 153 -1.91 0.40 -11.99
N GLY A 154 -1.50 -0.11 -10.84
CA GLY A 154 -0.15 -0.65 -10.66
C GLY A 154 -0.04 -2.00 -11.35
N VAL A 155 0.94 -2.15 -12.24
CA VAL A 155 1.28 -3.41 -12.90
C VAL A 155 2.67 -3.80 -12.46
N ALA A 156 2.78 -4.96 -11.85
CA ALA A 156 4.02 -5.55 -11.39
C ALA A 156 4.27 -6.87 -12.13
N SER A 157 5.46 -7.03 -12.71
CA SER A 157 5.93 -8.30 -13.25
C SER A 157 7.24 -8.68 -12.59
N ILE A 158 7.29 -9.88 -12.01
CA ILE A 158 8.49 -10.42 -11.37
C ILE A 158 9.09 -11.46 -12.31
N GLY A 159 10.33 -11.22 -12.72
CA GLY A 159 11.12 -12.13 -13.55
C GLY A 159 11.51 -13.41 -12.83
N THR A 160 12.00 -14.40 -13.56
CA THR A 160 12.51 -15.68 -13.00
C THR A 160 13.81 -15.51 -12.21
N ASP A 161 14.54 -14.43 -12.48
CA ASP A 161 15.71 -13.94 -11.75
C ASP A 161 15.35 -13.22 -10.44
N GLY A 162 14.06 -12.95 -10.23
CA GLY A 162 13.56 -12.20 -9.07
C GLY A 162 13.57 -10.68 -9.29
N GLU A 163 13.92 -10.18 -10.47
CA GLU A 163 13.83 -8.75 -10.77
C GLU A 163 12.37 -8.32 -10.91
N LEU A 164 12.01 -7.21 -10.24
CA LEU A 164 10.68 -6.63 -10.31
C LEU A 164 10.66 -5.46 -11.30
N HIS A 165 9.82 -5.56 -12.32
CA HIS A 165 9.44 -4.42 -13.14
C HIS A 165 8.07 -3.92 -12.71
N TYR A 166 8.02 -2.64 -12.32
CA TYR A 166 6.80 -1.98 -11.90
C TYR A 166 6.48 -0.81 -12.83
N ALA A 167 5.22 -0.73 -13.28
CA ALA A 167 4.73 0.34 -14.13
C ALA A 167 3.34 0.80 -13.67
N LEU A 168 3.04 2.07 -13.94
CA LEU A 168 1.73 2.66 -13.71
C LEU A 168 1.00 2.83 -15.03
N LEU A 169 -0.12 2.14 -15.16
CA LEU A 169 -1.04 2.37 -16.26
C LEU A 169 -1.99 3.50 -15.87
N TRP A 170 -1.68 4.72 -16.31
CA TRP A 170 -2.50 5.89 -16.04
C TRP A 170 -3.86 5.81 -16.72
N LEU A 171 -4.92 6.02 -15.95
CA LEU A 171 -6.27 6.11 -16.50
C LEU A 171 -6.56 7.54 -16.95
N PRO A 172 -7.36 7.72 -18.02
CA PRO A 172 -7.75 9.04 -18.48
C PRO A 172 -8.55 9.78 -17.41
N SER A 173 -8.26 11.07 -17.22
CA SER A 173 -8.95 11.90 -16.23
C SER A 173 -10.42 12.11 -16.60
N ARG A 174 -11.31 11.52 -15.80
CA ARG A 174 -12.76 11.65 -15.98
C ARG A 174 -13.30 13.02 -15.57
N PHE A 175 -12.57 13.79 -14.76
CA PHE A 175 -12.97 15.15 -14.38
C PHE A 175 -13.09 16.08 -15.59
N ARG A 176 -12.24 15.89 -16.60
CA ARG A 176 -12.34 16.65 -17.86
C ARG A 176 -13.65 16.33 -18.58
N GLN A 177 -14.02 15.05 -18.66
CA GLN A 177 -15.28 14.61 -19.27
C GLN A 177 -16.49 15.13 -18.48
N LEU A 178 -16.45 15.07 -17.15
CA LEU A 178 -17.53 15.57 -16.30
C LEU A 178 -17.74 17.07 -16.46
N ARG A 179 -16.66 17.86 -16.57
CA ARG A 179 -16.75 19.28 -16.88
C ARG A 179 -17.40 19.51 -18.25
N CYS A 180 -17.01 18.76 -19.29
CA CYS A 180 -17.64 18.85 -20.60
C CYS A 180 -19.14 18.53 -20.55
N TYR A 181 -19.55 17.48 -19.83
CA TYR A 181 -20.96 17.15 -19.65
C TYR A 181 -21.73 18.26 -18.93
N MET A 182 -21.14 18.85 -17.88
CA MET A 182 -21.74 19.97 -17.17
C MET A 182 -21.94 21.19 -18.08
N PHE A 183 -20.94 21.56 -18.89
CA PHE A 183 -21.09 22.64 -19.88
C PHE A 183 -22.18 22.35 -20.91
N TYR A 184 -22.24 21.12 -21.41
CA TYR A 184 -23.28 20.69 -22.34
C TYR A 184 -24.69 20.81 -21.73
N LEU A 185 -24.88 20.35 -20.49
CA LEU A 185 -26.17 20.46 -19.79
C LEU A 185 -26.57 21.93 -19.56
N ILE A 186 -25.62 22.79 -19.19
CA ILE A 186 -25.87 24.23 -19.05
C ILE A 186 -26.29 24.84 -20.40
N ALA A 187 -25.60 24.52 -21.49
CA ALA A 187 -25.94 25.03 -22.82
C ALA A 187 -27.34 24.59 -23.28
N VAL A 188 -27.69 23.32 -23.08
CA VAL A 188 -29.03 22.79 -23.37
C VAL A 188 -30.08 23.46 -22.48
N GLY A 189 -29.81 23.61 -21.18
CA GLY A 189 -30.68 24.31 -20.23
C GLY A 189 -30.95 25.76 -20.65
N LEU A 190 -29.91 26.51 -20.98
CA LEU A 190 -30.02 27.90 -21.48
C LEU A 190 -30.81 27.97 -22.80
N TYR A 191 -30.57 27.05 -23.73
CA TYR A 191 -31.29 26.99 -25.00
C TYR A 191 -32.79 26.73 -24.80
N THR A 192 -33.14 25.76 -23.93
CA THR A 192 -34.54 25.45 -23.62
C THR A 192 -35.23 26.61 -22.92
N LEU A 193 -34.56 27.28 -21.97
CA LEU A 193 -35.06 28.47 -21.28
C LEU A 193 -35.28 29.63 -22.27
N TRP A 194 -34.32 29.88 -23.16
CA TRP A 194 -34.44 30.89 -24.20
C TRP A 194 -35.64 30.63 -25.12
N LYS A 195 -35.81 29.38 -25.57
CA LYS A 195 -36.95 28.96 -26.40
C LYS A 195 -38.28 29.13 -25.67
N TRP A 196 -38.33 28.82 -24.38
CA TRP A 196 -39.51 28.98 -23.53
C TRP A 196 -39.88 30.46 -23.33
N CYS A 197 -38.90 31.32 -23.01
CA CYS A 197 -39.09 32.76 -22.92
C CYS A 197 -39.57 33.38 -24.24
N ARG A 198 -39.03 32.93 -25.38
CA ARG A 198 -39.45 33.38 -26.70
C ARG A 198 -40.89 32.98 -27.02
N ARG A 199 -41.29 31.74 -26.71
CA ARG A 199 -42.69 31.30 -26.85
C ARG A 199 -43.64 32.18 -26.02
N ARG A 200 -43.30 32.46 -24.76
CA ARG A 200 -44.12 33.35 -23.91
C ARG A 200 -44.28 34.77 -24.45
N ARG A 201 -43.29 35.30 -25.18
CA ARG A 201 -43.40 36.61 -25.85
C ARG A 201 -44.30 36.61 -27.08
N GLN A 202 -44.53 35.48 -27.74
CA GLN A 202 -45.43 35.41 -28.91
C GLN A 202 -46.92 35.31 -28.54
N TYR A 203 -47.24 35.01 -27.28
CA TYR A 203 -48.63 34.92 -26.77
C TYR A 203 -49.03 36.12 -25.90
N ARG A 204 -48.22 37.17 -25.89
CA ARG A 204 -48.52 38.47 -25.28
C ARG A 204 -48.62 39.50 -26.40
#